data_AF-A0A8J4XWH9-F1
#
_entry.id   AF-A0A8J4XWH9-F1
#
_cell.length_a   1.000
_cell.length_b   1.000
_cell.length_c   1.000
_cell.angle_alpha   90.00
_cell.angle_beta   90.00
_cell.angle_gamma   90.00
#
_symmetry.space_group_name_H-M   'P 1'
#
loop_
_entity.id
_entity.type
_entity.pdbx_description
1 polymer ?
#
loop_
_entity_poly.entity_id
_entity_poly.type
_entity_poly.pdbx_seq_one_letter_code
_entity_poly.pdbx_strand_id
1 'polypeptide(L)'
;MFAEQLEYDEETVVKLERLNLFLGLFYTPMWMSSTLAADAPANDLQFMKDMMKFKRTDPEIAQAVLQKLENHKWYLTQEVVPFALFGSRLSDKEKQDIAAKLHATKKPDSFRRGKPMFPQVTAKTTLADLVGPESHLLLDTLGIEYDWLLQPVATWPRSDDYSRPRNMSAM
;
A
#
# COMPACT_ATOMS: atom_id res chain seq x y z
N MET A 1 -27.11 26.47 13.16
CA MET A 1 -26.29 25.37 13.73
C MET A 1 -24.90 25.42 13.09
N PHE A 2 -23.85 25.94 13.76
CA PHE A 2 -22.46 26.22 13.28
C PHE A 2 -22.24 26.99 11.96
N ALA A 3 -22.87 26.63 10.84
CA ALA A 3 -22.70 27.32 9.54
C ALA A 3 -23.19 28.78 9.57
N GLU A 4 -24.31 29.05 10.23
CA GLU A 4 -24.86 30.42 10.42
C GLU A 4 -23.95 31.34 11.25
N GLN A 5 -23.04 30.77 12.06
CA GLN A 5 -22.09 31.55 12.86
C GLN A 5 -20.84 31.95 12.07
N LEU A 6 -20.61 31.33 10.92
CA LEU A 6 -19.41 31.50 10.08
C LEU A 6 -19.71 32.25 8.77
N GLU A 7 -20.97 32.64 8.54
CA GLU A 7 -21.42 33.41 7.36
C GLU A 7 -21.00 32.78 6.02
N TYR A 8 -20.94 31.44 5.94
CA TYR A 8 -20.58 30.75 4.71
C TYR A 8 -21.68 30.83 3.66
N ASP A 9 -21.29 31.11 2.41
CA ASP A 9 -22.19 31.00 1.27
C ASP A 9 -22.55 29.53 0.96
N GLU A 10 -23.61 29.34 0.18
CA GLU A 10 -24.10 28.00 -0.19
C GLU A 10 -23.02 27.16 -0.90
N GLU A 11 -22.18 27.80 -1.72
CA GLU A 11 -21.09 27.13 -2.43
C GLU A 11 -20.06 26.55 -1.46
N THR A 12 -19.70 27.31 -0.42
CA THR A 12 -18.78 26.91 0.63
C THR A 12 -19.34 25.76 1.45
N VAL A 13 -20.63 25.81 1.80
CA VAL A 13 -21.31 24.72 2.52
C VAL A 13 -21.22 23.42 1.72
N VAL A 14 -21.56 23.44 0.42
CA VAL A 14 -21.47 22.25 -0.45
C VAL A 14 -20.04 21.73 -0.54
N LYS A 15 -19.03 22.60 -0.66
CA LYS A 15 -17.62 22.17 -0.68
C LYS A 15 -17.18 21.54 0.64
N LEU A 16 -17.61 22.10 1.77
CA LEU A 16 -17.32 21.55 3.09
C LEU A 16 -17.98 20.19 3.29
N GLU A 17 -19.21 20.00 2.84
CA GLU A 17 -19.89 18.70 2.88
C GLU A 17 -19.11 17.64 2.08
N ARG A 18 -18.71 17.97 0.86
CA ARG A 18 -17.92 17.08 0.00
C ARG A 18 -16.56 16.74 0.65
N LEU A 19 -15.88 17.73 1.22
CA LEU A 19 -14.62 17.52 1.94
C LEU A 19 -14.81 16.65 3.18
N ASN A 20 -15.87 16.88 3.97
CA ASN A 20 -16.16 16.10 5.18
C ASN A 20 -16.48 14.64 4.83
N LEU A 21 -17.20 14.39 3.73
CA LEU A 21 -17.42 13.04 3.23
C LEU A 21 -16.10 12.36 2.86
N PHE A 22 -15.21 13.06 2.15
CA PHE A 22 -13.88 12.52 1.84
C PHE A 22 -13.06 12.22 3.11
N LEU A 23 -13.01 13.16 4.04
CA LEU A 23 -12.24 13.04 5.28
C LEU A 23 -12.75 11.88 6.14
N GLY A 24 -14.07 11.77 6.30
CA GLY A 24 -14.69 10.73 7.12
C GLY A 24 -14.60 9.34 6.49
N LEU A 25 -14.84 9.22 5.18
CA LEU A 25 -14.90 7.93 4.51
C LEU A 25 -13.53 7.37 4.12
N PHE A 26 -12.55 8.23 3.84
CA PHE A 26 -11.28 7.78 3.25
C PHE A 26 -10.06 8.24 4.01
N TYR A 27 -9.87 9.56 4.18
CA TYR A 27 -8.62 10.08 4.74
C TYR A 27 -8.39 9.64 6.19
N THR A 28 -9.41 9.76 7.04
CA THR A 28 -9.30 9.41 8.47
C THR A 28 -9.07 7.90 8.66
N PRO A 29 -9.84 6.99 8.03
CA PRO A 29 -9.54 5.56 8.10
C PRO A 29 -8.14 5.19 7.60
N MET A 30 -7.68 5.83 6.53
CA MET A 30 -6.33 5.60 5.98
C MET A 30 -5.23 6.06 6.94
N TRP A 31 -5.37 7.27 7.49
CA TRP A 31 -4.44 7.80 8.48
C TRP A 31 -4.33 6.87 9.69
N MET A 32 -5.46 6.43 10.23
CA MET A 32 -5.50 5.52 11.38
C MET A 32 -4.96 4.12 11.06
N SER A 33 -5.00 3.70 9.80
CA SER A 33 -4.47 2.40 9.35
C SER A 33 -2.97 2.43 9.03
N SER A 34 -2.32 3.59 9.05
CA SER A 34 -0.92 3.77 8.65
C SER A 34 0.07 3.60 9.80
N THR A 35 -0.28 2.78 10.80
CA THR A 35 0.54 2.56 12.01
C THR A 35 1.72 1.62 11.78
N LEU A 36 1.61 0.71 10.81
CA LEU A 36 2.65 -0.27 10.48
C LEU A 36 3.12 -0.08 9.04
N ALA A 37 4.43 0.11 8.87
CA ALA A 37 5.03 0.31 7.56
C ALA A 37 4.87 -0.94 6.65
N ALA A 38 4.82 -2.14 7.23
CA ALA A 38 4.56 -3.37 6.50
C ALA A 38 3.14 -3.43 5.88
N ASP A 39 2.19 -2.69 6.43
CA ASP A 39 0.83 -2.61 5.89
C ASP A 39 0.67 -1.51 4.82
N ALA A 40 1.68 -0.65 4.65
CA ALA A 40 1.63 0.49 3.73
C ALA A 40 1.40 0.09 2.25
N PRO A 41 2.06 -0.95 1.67
CA PRO A 41 1.79 -1.33 0.28
C PRO A 41 0.32 -1.74 0.06
N ALA A 42 -0.27 -2.47 1.01
CA ALA A 42 -1.66 -2.91 0.93
C ALA A 42 -2.63 -1.72 1.08
N ASN A 43 -2.36 -0.84 2.05
CA ASN A 43 -3.15 0.35 2.31
C ASN A 43 -3.14 1.30 1.10
N ASP A 44 -1.97 1.62 0.55
CA ASP A 44 -1.83 2.54 -0.58
C ASP A 44 -2.52 2.01 -1.82
N LEU A 45 -2.33 0.72 -2.14
CA LEU A 45 -3.00 0.10 -3.29
C LEU A 45 -4.53 0.13 -3.11
N GLN A 46 -5.02 -0.21 -1.92
CA GLN A 46 -6.45 -0.20 -1.63
C GLN A 46 -7.02 1.22 -1.73
N PHE A 47 -6.33 2.22 -1.19
CA PHE A 47 -6.78 3.61 -1.25
C PHE A 47 -6.86 4.14 -2.70
N MET A 48 -5.86 3.83 -3.53
CA MET A 48 -5.92 4.17 -4.96
C MET A 48 -7.14 3.52 -5.65
N LYS A 49 -7.42 2.25 -5.36
CA LYS A 49 -8.59 1.54 -5.91
C LYS A 49 -9.92 2.13 -5.43
N ASP A 50 -10.00 2.48 -4.15
CA ASP A 50 -11.18 3.10 -3.55
C ASP A 50 -11.45 4.47 -4.19
N MET A 51 -10.41 5.27 -4.46
CA MET A 51 -10.54 6.53 -5.20
C MET A 51 -10.95 6.31 -6.66
N MET A 52 -10.43 5.30 -7.34
CA MET A 52 -10.89 4.94 -8.69
C MET A 52 -12.38 4.57 -8.72
N LYS A 53 -12.87 3.89 -7.68
CA LYS A 53 -14.30 3.56 -7.53
C LYS A 53 -15.13 4.80 -7.15
N PHE A 54 -14.64 5.61 -6.21
CA PHE A 54 -15.30 6.82 -5.71
C PHE A 54 -15.43 7.90 -6.78
N LYS A 55 -14.62 7.85 -7.84
CA LYS A 55 -14.76 8.70 -9.02
C LYS A 55 -16.17 8.67 -9.65
N ARG A 56 -16.94 7.60 -9.43
CA ARG A 56 -18.35 7.50 -9.86
C ARG A 56 -19.30 8.37 -9.03
N THR A 57 -18.92 8.73 -7.81
CA THR A 57 -19.70 9.52 -6.87
C THR A 57 -19.25 10.98 -6.88
N ASP A 58 -17.94 11.21 -6.77
CA ASP A 58 -17.35 12.55 -6.83
C ASP A 58 -16.06 12.52 -7.66
N PRO A 59 -16.14 12.83 -8.97
CA PRO A 59 -15.00 12.73 -9.86
C PRO A 59 -13.91 13.77 -9.57
N GLU A 60 -14.28 14.93 -9.04
CA GLU A 60 -13.35 16.03 -8.78
C GLU A 60 -12.48 15.71 -7.56
N ILE A 61 -13.09 15.30 -6.44
CA ILE A 61 -12.33 14.86 -5.25
C ILE A 61 -11.49 13.63 -5.60
N ALA A 62 -12.08 12.61 -6.22
CA ALA A 62 -11.35 11.40 -6.55
C ALA A 62 -10.14 11.70 -7.45
N GLN A 63 -10.29 12.58 -8.45
CA GLN A 63 -9.19 12.98 -9.33
C GLN A 63 -8.11 13.77 -8.61
N ALA A 64 -8.49 14.73 -7.75
CA ALA A 64 -7.54 15.50 -6.95
C ALA A 64 -6.72 14.60 -6.01
N VAL A 65 -7.38 13.64 -5.36
CA VAL A 65 -6.72 12.68 -4.45
C VAL A 65 -5.81 11.73 -5.22
N LEU A 66 -6.26 11.16 -6.35
CA LEU A 66 -5.42 10.29 -7.18
C LEU A 66 -4.16 11.02 -7.65
N GLN A 67 -4.26 12.28 -8.09
CA GLN A 67 -3.10 13.10 -8.45
C GLN A 67 -2.12 13.30 -7.28
N LYS A 68 -2.62 13.39 -6.04
CA LYS A 68 -1.76 13.46 -4.85
C LYS A 68 -1.13 12.11 -4.54
N LEU A 69 -1.86 11.00 -4.70
CA LEU A 69 -1.34 9.64 -4.50
C LEU A 69 -0.26 9.25 -5.51
N GLU A 70 -0.24 9.84 -6.71
CA GLU A 70 0.88 9.68 -7.65
C GLU A 70 2.25 10.04 -7.03
N ASN A 71 2.27 10.96 -6.07
CA ASN A 71 3.49 11.35 -5.36
C ASN A 71 3.83 10.43 -4.16
N HIS A 72 2.93 9.49 -3.82
CA HIS A 72 3.04 8.59 -2.66
C HIS A 72 3.24 7.12 -3.07
N LYS A 73 3.64 6.84 -4.31
CA LYS A 73 3.80 5.47 -4.84
C LYS A 73 5.02 4.69 -4.32
N TRP A 74 5.75 5.23 -3.35
CA TRP A 74 7.00 4.60 -2.86
C TRP A 74 6.78 3.20 -2.31
N TYR A 75 5.66 2.94 -1.62
CA TYR A 75 5.34 1.60 -1.11
C TYR A 75 4.83 0.62 -2.17
N LEU A 76 4.56 1.11 -3.39
CA LEU A 76 4.09 0.31 -4.52
C LEU A 76 5.21 -0.04 -5.50
N THR A 77 6.46 0.35 -5.23
CA THR A 77 7.58 0.00 -6.10
C THR A 77 7.98 -1.46 -5.88
N GLN A 78 8.69 -2.04 -6.86
CA GLN A 78 9.15 -3.43 -6.78
C GLN A 78 9.98 -3.69 -5.52
N GLU A 79 10.83 -2.74 -5.16
CA GLU A 79 11.74 -2.79 -4.02
C GLU A 79 11.00 -2.95 -2.69
N VAL A 80 9.83 -2.32 -2.55
CA VAL A 80 9.13 -2.19 -1.25
C VAL A 80 7.91 -3.11 -1.15
N VAL A 81 7.29 -3.50 -2.27
CA VAL A 81 6.08 -4.33 -2.24
C VAL A 81 6.19 -5.63 -1.43
N PRO A 82 7.34 -6.35 -1.36
CA PRO A 82 7.49 -7.55 -0.54
C PRO A 82 7.32 -7.30 0.95
N PHE A 83 7.43 -6.04 1.40
CA PHE A 83 7.23 -5.69 2.80
C PHE A 83 5.80 -6.04 3.28
N ALA A 84 4.84 -6.06 2.36
CA ALA A 84 3.46 -6.47 2.63
C ALA A 84 3.31 -7.89 3.19
N LEU A 85 4.29 -8.77 2.94
CA LEU A 85 4.30 -10.14 3.48
C LEU A 85 4.32 -10.16 5.01
N PHE A 86 5.02 -9.20 5.61
CA PHE A 86 5.15 -9.03 7.05
C PHE A 86 3.93 -8.32 7.67
N GLY A 87 3.04 -7.77 6.84
CA GLY A 87 1.83 -7.09 7.27
C GLY A 87 0.75 -8.02 7.81
N SER A 88 -0.32 -7.40 8.29
CA SER A 88 -1.56 -8.03 8.74
C SER A 88 -2.72 -7.85 7.75
N ARG A 89 -2.55 -6.97 6.75
CA ARG A 89 -3.63 -6.58 5.81
C ARG A 89 -3.91 -7.56 4.68
N LEU A 90 -2.98 -8.47 4.40
CA LEU A 90 -3.12 -9.42 3.31
C LEU A 90 -3.70 -10.75 3.79
N SER A 91 -4.61 -11.31 2.99
CA SER A 91 -5.04 -12.69 3.12
C SER A 91 -3.89 -13.67 2.84
N ASP A 92 -4.01 -14.90 3.33
CA ASP A 92 -3.04 -15.97 3.06
C ASP A 92 -2.86 -16.20 1.56
N LYS A 93 -3.94 -16.09 0.76
CA LYS A 93 -3.87 -16.21 -0.69
C LYS A 93 -3.02 -15.09 -1.31
N GLU A 94 -3.24 -13.83 -0.91
CA GLU A 94 -2.45 -12.71 -1.44
C GLU A 94 -0.97 -12.84 -1.07
N LYS A 95 -0.68 -13.29 0.16
CA LYS A 95 0.70 -13.58 0.59
C LYS A 95 1.34 -14.68 -0.26
N GLN A 96 0.60 -15.76 -0.53
CA GLN A 96 1.06 -16.84 -1.41
C GLN A 96 1.31 -16.35 -2.84
N ASP A 97 0.42 -15.53 -3.39
CA ASP A 97 0.55 -15.01 -4.76
C ASP A 97 1.81 -14.12 -4.89
N ILE A 98 2.08 -13.25 -3.90
CA ILE A 98 3.32 -12.44 -3.83
C ILE A 98 4.54 -13.35 -3.70
N ALA A 99 4.52 -14.30 -2.76
CA ALA A 99 5.64 -15.19 -2.48
C ALA A 99 6.01 -16.07 -3.69
N ALA A 100 5.01 -16.65 -4.36
CA ALA A 100 5.20 -17.45 -5.56
C ALA A 100 5.80 -16.59 -6.70
N LYS A 101 5.30 -15.37 -6.88
CA LYS A 101 5.83 -14.44 -7.88
C LYS A 101 7.27 -14.03 -7.57
N LEU A 102 7.57 -13.75 -6.31
CA LEU A 102 8.91 -13.37 -5.86
C LEU A 102 9.90 -14.52 -6.07
N HIS A 103 9.53 -15.75 -5.71
CA HIS A 103 10.35 -16.94 -5.95
C HIS A 103 10.60 -17.21 -7.44
N ALA A 104 9.58 -17.04 -8.28
CA ALA A 104 9.73 -17.20 -9.72
C ALA A 104 10.55 -16.08 -10.39
N THR A 105 10.74 -14.96 -9.71
CA THR A 105 11.45 -13.80 -10.25
C THR A 105 12.93 -13.91 -9.97
N LYS A 106 13.76 -13.95 -11.02
CA LYS A 106 15.22 -14.01 -10.87
C LYS A 106 15.74 -12.72 -10.23
N LYS A 107 16.52 -12.86 -9.16
CA LYS A 107 17.31 -11.79 -8.56
C LYS A 107 18.32 -11.23 -9.57
N PRO A 108 18.42 -9.89 -9.73
CA PRO A 108 19.42 -9.28 -10.61
C PRO A 108 20.81 -9.38 -9.99
N ASP A 109 21.85 -9.36 -10.84
CA ASP A 109 23.25 -9.38 -10.37
C ASP A 109 23.61 -8.09 -9.59
N SER A 110 22.90 -7.00 -9.87
CA SER A 110 22.99 -5.73 -9.13
C SER A 110 21.66 -4.99 -9.15
N PHE A 111 21.29 -4.37 -8.02
CA PHE A 111 20.09 -3.53 -7.92
C PHE A 111 20.31 -2.14 -8.50
N ARG A 112 19.23 -1.53 -9.01
CA ARG A 112 19.28 -0.16 -9.50
C ARG A 112 19.54 0.83 -8.37
N ARG A 113 20.25 1.91 -8.70
CA ARG A 113 20.51 3.03 -7.78
C ARG A 113 19.70 4.25 -8.20
N GLY A 114 19.27 5.03 -7.23
CA GLY A 114 18.55 6.29 -7.46
C GLY A 114 17.05 6.16 -7.29
N LYS A 115 16.29 7.03 -7.98
CA LYS A 115 14.83 7.09 -7.87
C LYS A 115 14.20 5.80 -8.42
N PRO A 116 13.31 5.13 -7.67
CA PRO A 116 12.67 3.91 -8.12
C PRO A 116 11.73 4.18 -9.30
N MET A 117 11.43 3.12 -10.06
CA MET A 117 10.39 3.18 -11.09
C MET A 117 9.02 2.98 -10.45
N PHE A 118 8.16 3.98 -10.58
CA PHE A 118 6.80 3.89 -10.06
C PHE A 118 5.88 3.14 -11.03
N PRO A 119 5.04 2.23 -10.52
CA PRO A 119 4.12 1.48 -11.36
C PRO A 119 2.94 2.32 -11.85
N GLN A 120 2.33 1.84 -12.93
CA GLN A 120 0.98 2.24 -13.31
C GLN A 120 -0.01 1.33 -12.59
N VAL A 121 -0.87 1.93 -11.76
CA VAL A 121 -1.84 1.20 -10.95
C VAL A 121 -3.21 1.32 -11.60
N THR A 122 -3.93 0.21 -11.68
CA THR A 122 -5.30 0.13 -12.18
C THR A 122 -6.20 -0.51 -11.13
N ALA A 123 -7.51 -0.44 -11.33
CA ALA A 123 -8.48 -1.09 -10.44
C ALA A 123 -8.27 -2.62 -10.29
N LYS A 124 -7.59 -3.25 -11.25
CA LYS A 124 -7.32 -4.70 -11.25
C LYS A 124 -5.95 -5.08 -10.72
N THR A 125 -5.05 -4.11 -10.53
CA THR A 125 -3.67 -4.35 -10.08
C THR A 125 -3.67 -5.02 -8.71
N THR A 126 -2.95 -6.12 -8.56
CA THR A 126 -2.66 -6.78 -7.29
C THR A 126 -1.23 -6.43 -6.84
N LEU A 127 -0.90 -6.65 -5.57
CA LEU A 127 0.50 -6.46 -5.12
C LEU A 127 1.45 -7.46 -5.78
N ALA A 128 0.98 -8.67 -6.11
CA ALA A 128 1.77 -9.64 -6.85
C ALA A 128 2.14 -9.15 -8.26
N ASP A 129 1.28 -8.35 -8.91
CA ASP A 129 1.60 -7.73 -10.22
C ASP A 129 2.74 -6.72 -10.14
N LEU A 130 3.02 -6.19 -8.94
CA LEU A 130 4.07 -5.21 -8.69
C LEU A 130 5.40 -5.84 -8.30
N VAL A 131 5.47 -7.17 -8.18
CA VAL A 131 6.72 -7.89 -7.92
C VAL A 131 7.56 -7.98 -9.19
N GLY A 132 8.85 -7.67 -9.07
CA GLY A 132 9.81 -7.77 -10.16
C GLY A 132 11.25 -7.95 -9.65
N PRO A 133 12.27 -7.89 -10.52
CA PRO A 133 13.64 -8.23 -10.14
C PRO A 133 14.16 -7.44 -8.93
N GLU A 134 13.77 -6.17 -8.77
CA GLU A 134 14.21 -5.35 -7.64
C GLU A 134 13.54 -5.73 -6.31
N SER A 135 12.53 -6.61 -6.30
CA SER A 135 11.86 -7.06 -5.09
C SER A 135 12.77 -7.84 -4.13
N HIS A 136 13.90 -8.36 -4.62
CA HIS A 136 14.89 -8.98 -3.74
C HIS A 136 15.68 -7.96 -2.90
N LEU A 137 15.65 -6.67 -3.24
CA LEU A 137 16.46 -5.64 -2.57
C LEU A 137 16.14 -5.51 -1.09
N LEU A 138 14.85 -5.46 -0.73
CA LEU A 138 14.44 -5.30 0.66
C LEU A 138 14.84 -6.52 1.50
N LEU A 139 14.62 -7.73 0.98
CA LEU A 139 14.96 -8.96 1.68
C LEU A 139 16.47 -9.08 1.90
N ASP A 140 17.27 -8.79 0.87
CA ASP A 140 18.73 -8.73 0.97
C ASP A 140 19.19 -7.69 2.00
N THR A 141 18.59 -6.49 1.97
CA THR A 141 18.95 -5.40 2.88
C THR A 141 18.66 -5.75 4.34
N LEU A 142 17.58 -6.49 4.57
CA LEU A 142 17.21 -6.98 5.89
C LEU A 142 17.97 -8.24 6.30
N GLY A 143 18.73 -8.86 5.39
CA GLY A 143 19.40 -10.15 5.62
C GLY A 143 18.39 -11.27 5.89
N ILE A 144 17.34 -11.34 5.08
CA ILE A 144 16.26 -12.34 5.17
C ILE A 144 16.50 -13.42 4.12
N GLU A 145 16.66 -14.65 4.58
CA GLU A 145 16.61 -15.82 3.69
C GLU A 145 15.16 -16.08 3.27
N TYR A 146 14.96 -16.65 2.08
CA TYR A 146 13.63 -16.76 1.44
C TYR A 146 13.08 -18.20 1.32
N ASP A 147 13.75 -19.19 1.93
CA ASP A 147 13.32 -20.60 1.87
C ASP A 147 11.92 -20.84 2.44
N TRP A 148 11.49 -20.01 3.39
CA TRP A 148 10.16 -20.08 4.01
C TRP A 148 9.04 -19.55 3.11
N LEU A 149 9.33 -18.75 2.08
CA LEU A 149 8.31 -18.15 1.21
C LEU A 149 7.42 -19.18 0.51
N LEU A 150 7.97 -20.36 0.20
CA LEU A 150 7.21 -21.45 -0.45
C LEU A 150 6.49 -22.36 0.53
N GLN A 151 6.74 -22.23 1.83
CA GLN A 151 6.00 -22.98 2.84
C GLN A 151 4.59 -22.42 2.97
N PRO A 152 3.61 -23.22 3.46
CA PRO A 152 2.27 -22.71 3.74
C PRO A 152 2.34 -21.50 4.69
N VAL A 153 1.59 -20.43 4.40
CA VAL A 153 1.62 -19.16 5.17
C VAL A 153 1.41 -19.36 6.67
N ALA A 154 0.57 -20.32 7.05
CA ALA A 154 0.34 -20.69 8.45
C ALA A 154 1.60 -21.15 9.21
N THR A 155 2.65 -21.56 8.48
CA THR A 155 3.94 -22.00 9.06
C THR A 155 4.96 -20.88 9.15
N TRP A 156 4.78 -19.75 8.44
CA TRP A 156 5.73 -18.64 8.41
C TRP A 156 6.08 -18.08 9.79
N PRO A 157 5.16 -17.95 10.77
CA PRO A 157 5.49 -17.50 12.12
C PRO A 157 6.56 -18.33 12.85
N ARG A 158 6.85 -19.55 12.37
CA ARG A 158 7.92 -20.41 12.92
C ARG A 158 9.31 -20.05 12.41
N SER A 159 9.41 -19.22 11.37
CA SER A 159 10.67 -18.72 10.83
C SER A 159 11.05 -17.41 11.50
N ASP A 160 12.28 -17.33 12.02
CA ASP A 160 12.83 -16.10 12.59
C ASP A 160 12.94 -14.99 11.53
N ASP A 161 13.20 -15.36 10.29
CA ASP A 161 13.27 -14.45 9.15
C ASP A 161 11.93 -13.79 8.81
N TYR A 162 10.82 -14.46 9.15
CA TYR A 162 9.49 -13.87 9.05
C TYR A 162 9.12 -13.05 10.28
N SER A 163 9.48 -13.52 11.48
CA SER A 163 9.05 -12.91 12.74
C SER A 163 9.86 -11.67 13.12
N ARG A 164 11.17 -11.63 12.82
CA ARG A 164 12.06 -10.51 13.18
C ARG A 164 11.62 -9.17 12.58
N PRO A 165 11.34 -9.04 11.27
CA PRO A 165 10.92 -7.75 10.69
C PRO A 165 9.59 -7.24 11.24
N ARG A 166 8.68 -8.16 11.62
CA ARG A 166 7.39 -7.81 12.25
C ARG A 166 7.57 -7.18 13.62
N ASN A 167 8.57 -7.65 14.37
CA ASN A 167 8.85 -7.16 15.73
C ASN A 167 9.64 -5.84 15.74
N MET A 168 10.34 -5.50 14.65
CA MET A 168 11.04 -4.21 14.51
C MET A 168 10.10 -3.02 14.29
N SER A 169 8.88 -3.24 13.76
CA SER A 169 7.88 -2.18 13.53
C SER A 169 7.07 -1.80 14.79
N ALA A 170 7.40 -2.37 15.95
CA ALA A 170 6.71 -2.15 17.23
C ALA A 170 7.54 -1.35 18.26
N MET A 171 8.68 -0.79 17.85
CA MET A 171 9.49 0.17 18.63
C MET A 171 9.35 1.57 18.04
#